data_AF-X1NA42-F1
#
_entry.id   AF-X1NA42-F1
#
_cell.length_a   1.000
_cell.length_b   1.000
_cell.length_c   1.000
_cell.angle_alpha   90.00
_cell.angle_beta   90.00
_cell.angle_gamma   90.00
#
_symmetry.space_group_name_H-M   'P 1'
#
loop_
_entity.id
_entity.type
_entity.pdbx_description
1 polymer ?
#
loop_
_entity_poly.entity_id
_entity_poly.type
_entity_poly.pdbx_seq_one_letter_code
_entity_poly.pdbx_strand_id
1 'polypeptide(L)'
;AAAAIADNFGDWVLIIPLNTIPFDFDILGVVVETANTNLTTYFVQLGYNTINAEPGTNMELGERRFRIAEQPIRNASEVLEIRSQEVPKNSTIWGRLKASGGTSEEVEVSVVLGRHIEVEREVPIWPAFPW
;
A
#
# COMPACT_ATOMS: atom_id res chain seq x y z
N ALA A 1 33.15 -4.01 15.61
CA ALA A 1 31.81 -4.27 15.04
C ALA A 1 31.54 -3.19 14.00
N ALA A 2 31.32 -3.55 12.74
CA ALA A 2 30.91 -2.57 11.73
C ALA A 2 29.52 -2.06 12.13
N ALA A 3 29.36 -0.74 12.24
CA ALA A 3 28.05 -0.14 12.45
C ALA A 3 27.16 -0.56 11.27
N ALA A 4 26.12 -1.35 11.54
CA ALA A 4 25.11 -1.62 10.54
C ALA A 4 24.51 -0.27 10.14
N ILE A 5 24.68 0.11 8.88
CA ILE A 5 24.03 1.30 8.34
C ILE A 5 22.53 1.06 8.51
N ALA A 6 21.85 1.98 9.19
CA ALA A 6 20.41 1.88 9.38
C ALA A 6 19.72 1.81 8.01
N ASP A 7 18.86 0.81 7.85
CA ASP A 7 18.19 0.51 6.60
C ASP A 7 17.01 1.49 6.43
N ASN A 8 17.33 2.74 6.10
CA ASN A 8 16.39 3.85 6.16
C ASN A 8 15.54 3.94 4.91
N PHE A 9 14.23 4.00 5.10
CA PHE A 9 13.31 4.48 4.07
C PHE A 9 13.54 5.97 3.78
N GLY A 10 13.15 6.41 2.59
CA GLY A 10 13.03 7.83 2.28
C GLY A 10 11.91 8.51 3.06
N ASP A 11 11.66 9.78 2.71
CA ASP A 11 10.62 10.58 3.34
C ASP A 11 9.21 10.05 3.00
N TRP A 12 8.26 10.35 3.88
CA TRP A 12 6.85 10.05 3.63
C TRP A 12 6.28 10.98 2.56
N VAL A 13 5.60 10.39 1.58
CA VAL A 13 4.89 11.11 0.53
C VAL A 13 3.39 10.85 0.64
N LEU A 14 2.60 11.92 0.58
CA LEU A 14 1.14 11.83 0.63
C LEU A 14 0.60 11.22 -0.67
N ILE A 15 -0.13 10.11 -0.55
CA ILE A 15 -0.79 9.43 -1.68
C ILE A 15 -2.27 9.82 -1.74
N ILE A 16 -2.97 9.72 -0.60
CA ILE A 16 -4.40 10.07 -0.50
C ILE A 16 -4.57 11.20 0.53
N PRO A 17 -5.08 12.37 0.13
CA PRO A 17 -5.36 13.47 1.05
C PRO A 17 -6.49 13.17 2.04
N LEU A 18 -6.48 13.88 3.17
CA LEU A 18 -7.53 13.84 4.19
C LEU A 18 -8.90 14.14 3.57
N ASN A 19 -9.96 13.50 4.06
CA ASN A 19 -11.34 13.67 3.58
C ASN A 19 -11.59 13.27 2.11
N THR A 20 -10.70 12.49 1.48
CA THR A 20 -10.90 12.01 0.11
C THR A 20 -11.82 10.79 0.05
N ILE A 21 -11.68 9.87 1.00
CA ILE A 21 -12.42 8.60 1.04
C ILE A 21 -13.46 8.65 2.17
N PRO A 22 -14.78 8.65 1.88
CA PRO A 22 -15.82 8.88 2.88
C PRO A 22 -16.31 7.60 3.60
N PHE A 23 -15.59 6.48 3.47
CA PHE A 23 -15.92 5.18 4.07
C PHE A 23 -14.66 4.53 4.63
N ASP A 24 -14.83 3.58 5.56
CA ASP A 24 -13.72 2.77 6.08
C ASP A 24 -13.24 1.79 5.00
N PHE A 25 -11.92 1.60 4.91
CA PHE A 25 -11.32 0.88 3.79
C PHE A 25 -10.03 0.17 4.19
N ASP A 26 -9.69 -0.86 3.42
CA ASP A 26 -8.41 -1.53 3.48
C ASP A 26 -7.59 -1.13 2.25
N ILE A 27 -6.27 -1.02 2.40
CA ILE A 27 -5.38 -1.06 1.24
C ILE A 27 -5.19 -2.52 0.88
N LEU A 28 -5.56 -2.89 -0.35
CA LEU A 28 -5.48 -4.25 -0.89
C LEU A 28 -4.19 -4.48 -1.66
N GLY A 29 -3.57 -3.42 -2.16
CA GLY A 29 -2.31 -3.56 -2.85
C GLY A 29 -1.81 -2.29 -3.49
N VAL A 30 -0.71 -2.46 -4.20
CA VAL A 30 0.05 -1.36 -4.81
C VAL A 30 0.33 -1.67 -6.27
N VAL A 31 0.24 -0.64 -7.10
CA VAL A 31 0.55 -0.67 -8.53
C VAL A 31 1.72 0.29 -8.79
N VAL A 32 2.72 -0.16 -9.54
CA VAL A 32 3.88 0.64 -9.92
C VAL A 32 3.73 1.08 -11.37
N GLU A 33 3.73 2.39 -11.59
CA GLU A 33 3.49 3.00 -12.90
C GLU A 33 4.81 3.35 -13.60
N THR A 34 5.75 3.94 -12.85
CA THR A 34 7.05 4.39 -13.37
C THR A 34 8.15 4.08 -12.36
N ALA A 35 9.26 3.51 -12.82
CA ALA A 35 10.47 3.23 -12.03
C ALA A 35 11.73 3.22 -12.92
N ASN A 36 12.90 3.40 -12.32
CA ASN A 36 14.23 3.34 -12.95
C ASN A 36 14.58 1.92 -13.38
N THR A 37 15.23 1.80 -14.53
CA THR A 37 15.61 0.53 -15.15
C THR A 37 16.81 -0.16 -14.50
N ASN A 38 17.63 0.57 -13.74
CA ASN A 38 18.86 0.03 -13.16
C ASN A 38 18.64 -0.61 -11.78
N LEU A 39 17.51 -0.33 -11.14
CA LEU A 39 17.16 -0.90 -9.84
C LEU A 39 16.05 -1.93 -10.03
N THR A 40 16.25 -3.11 -9.45
CA THR A 40 15.35 -4.25 -9.69
C THR A 40 14.53 -4.60 -8.46
N THR A 41 14.90 -4.13 -7.28
CA THR A 41 14.24 -4.50 -6.01
C THR A 41 14.00 -3.27 -5.16
N TYR A 42 12.75 -3.15 -4.71
CA TYR A 42 12.24 -2.06 -3.89
C TYR A 42 11.50 -2.60 -2.67
N PHE A 43 11.46 -1.77 -1.64
CA PHE A 43 10.66 -1.95 -0.45
C PHE A 43 9.72 -0.75 -0.37
N VAL A 44 8.42 -0.99 -0.31
CA VAL A 44 7.41 0.04 -0.06
C VAL A 44 6.88 -0.14 1.34
N GLN A 45 6.70 0.97 2.04
CA GLN A 45 6.00 1.01 3.29
C GLN A 45 4.85 1.99 3.19
N LEU A 46 3.69 1.57 3.69
CA LEU A 46 2.49 2.40 3.72
C LEU A 46 2.13 2.74 5.17
N GLY A 47 1.48 3.87 5.33
CA GLY A 47 0.93 4.31 6.61
C GLY A 47 -0.29 5.17 6.38
N TYR A 48 -1.09 5.32 7.43
CA TYR A 48 -2.23 6.25 7.42
C TYR A 48 -2.11 7.26 8.56
N ASN A 49 -2.94 8.29 8.52
CA ASN A 49 -3.15 9.16 9.67
C ASN A 49 -4.56 9.76 9.62
N THR A 50 -5.21 9.90 10.77
CA THR A 50 -6.55 10.49 10.89
C THR A 50 -6.53 12.03 10.86
N ILE A 51 -5.33 12.63 10.90
CA ILE A 51 -5.10 14.06 10.67
C ILE A 51 -4.17 14.26 9.48
N ASN A 52 -4.05 15.49 8.99
CA ASN A 52 -3.16 15.83 7.89
C ASN A 52 -1.69 15.94 8.35
N ALA A 53 -1.10 14.79 8.70
CA ALA A 53 0.29 14.67 9.13
C ALA A 53 0.85 13.29 8.73
N GLU A 54 2.17 13.17 8.71
CA GLU A 54 2.85 11.89 8.44
C GLU A 54 2.43 10.79 9.44
N PRO A 55 2.48 9.51 9.05
CA PRO A 55 2.14 8.40 9.94
C PRO A 55 3.10 8.33 11.13
N GLY A 56 2.53 8.18 12.34
CA GLY A 56 3.31 7.79 13.52
C GLY A 56 3.60 6.29 13.55
N THR A 57 4.44 5.84 14.48
CA THR A 57 4.87 4.43 14.60
C THR A 57 3.72 3.43 14.69
N ASN A 58 2.59 3.81 15.30
CA ASN A 58 1.41 2.94 15.45
C ASN A 58 0.44 2.99 14.27
N MET A 59 0.75 3.78 13.23
CA MET A 59 -0.10 3.96 12.05
C MET A 59 0.57 3.46 10.76
N GLU A 60 1.66 2.70 10.91
CA GLU A 60 2.29 1.99 9.80
C GLU A 60 1.43 0.76 9.44
N LEU A 61 1.02 0.67 8.17
CA LEU A 61 0.14 -0.38 7.66
C LEU A 61 0.90 -1.64 7.22
N GLY A 62 2.22 -1.53 7.14
CA GLY A 62 3.12 -2.62 6.80
C GLY A 62 4.09 -2.27 5.67
N GLU A 63 5.03 -3.19 5.45
CA GLU A 63 6.07 -3.11 4.44
C GLU A 63 5.93 -4.28 3.45
N ARG A 64 6.14 -4.00 2.16
CA ARG A 64 6.18 -5.01 1.12
C ARG A 64 7.42 -4.84 0.24
N ARG A 65 8.13 -5.94 0.04
CA ARG A 65 9.16 -6.05 -1.00
C ARG A 65 8.52 -6.38 -2.35
N PHE A 66 8.94 -5.69 -3.39
CA PHE A 66 8.63 -6.05 -4.77
C PHE A 66 9.87 -6.01 -5.67
N ARG A 67 9.79 -6.72 -6.80
CA ARG A 67 10.87 -6.84 -7.77
C ARG A 67 10.33 -6.52 -9.15
N ILE A 68 10.99 -5.60 -9.85
CA ILE A 68 10.72 -5.29 -11.25
C ILE A 68 11.76 -6.04 -12.09
N ALA A 69 11.30 -6.94 -12.96
CA ALA A 69 12.18 -7.86 -13.69
C ALA A 69 12.47 -7.43 -15.15
N GLU A 70 11.57 -6.74 -15.84
CA GLU A 70 11.72 -6.33 -17.25
C GLU A 70 11.00 -5.00 -17.56
N GLN A 71 11.49 -4.26 -18.58
CA GLN A 71 10.83 -3.08 -19.15
C GLN A 71 10.50 -3.20 -20.66
N PRO A 72 9.44 -2.52 -21.17
CA PRO A 72 8.47 -1.72 -20.42
C PRO A 72 7.77 -2.61 -19.41
N ILE A 73 7.35 -2.09 -18.26
CA ILE A 73 6.71 -2.89 -17.20
C ILE A 73 5.55 -3.65 -17.87
N ARG A 74 5.79 -4.92 -18.21
CA ARG A 74 4.96 -5.65 -19.17
C ARG A 74 3.80 -6.15 -18.33
N ASN A 75 2.71 -5.37 -18.34
CA ASN A 75 1.56 -5.40 -17.43
C ASN A 75 1.78 -4.59 -16.14
N ALA A 76 1.67 -3.27 -16.23
CA ALA A 76 1.72 -2.30 -15.13
C ALA A 76 0.53 -2.37 -14.15
N SER A 77 -0.01 -3.56 -13.88
CA SER A 77 -1.11 -3.77 -12.93
C SER A 77 -0.99 -5.08 -12.16
N GLU A 78 0.22 -5.53 -11.84
CA GLU A 78 0.35 -6.57 -10.82
C GLU A 78 0.03 -5.91 -9.48
N VAL A 79 -1.22 -6.08 -9.03
CA VAL A 79 -1.64 -5.65 -7.70
C VAL A 79 -0.83 -6.48 -6.71
N LEU A 80 0.18 -5.86 -6.12
CA LEU A 80 0.94 -6.47 -5.05
C LEU A 80 0.05 -6.51 -3.82
N GLU A 81 -0.50 -7.68 -3.49
CA GLU A 81 -1.39 -7.81 -2.35
C GLU A 81 -0.69 -7.33 -1.07
N ILE A 82 -1.24 -6.29 -0.47
CA ILE A 82 -0.93 -5.82 0.87
C ILE A 82 -2.23 -6.03 1.64
N ARG A 83 -2.19 -6.77 2.73
CA ARG A 83 -3.31 -6.82 3.65
C ARG A 83 -3.05 -5.83 4.76
N SER A 84 -3.55 -4.62 4.54
CA SER A 84 -3.59 -3.57 5.55
C SER A 84 -4.60 -3.92 6.63
N GLN A 85 -4.41 -3.35 7.82
CA GLN A 85 -5.51 -3.19 8.77
C GLN A 85 -6.54 -2.18 8.25
N GLU A 86 -7.73 -2.20 8.83
CA GLU A 86 -8.79 -1.25 8.51
C GLU A 86 -8.33 0.19 8.75
N VAL A 87 -8.51 1.02 7.72
CA VAL A 87 -8.22 2.45 7.75
C VAL A 87 -9.54 3.20 7.92
N PRO A 88 -9.65 4.06 8.95
CA PRO A 88 -10.85 4.87 9.15
C PRO A 88 -11.12 5.80 7.98
N LYS A 89 -12.40 6.07 7.70
CA LYS A 89 -12.84 7.07 6.73
C LYS A 89 -12.15 8.42 6.94
N ASN A 90 -11.99 9.16 5.86
CA ASN A 90 -11.39 10.48 5.83
C ASN A 90 -9.93 10.55 6.29
N SER A 91 -9.24 9.42 6.48
CA SER A 91 -7.81 9.38 6.80
C SER A 91 -6.94 9.74 5.58
N THR A 92 -5.72 10.19 5.86
CA THR A 92 -4.64 10.30 4.87
C THR A 92 -3.98 8.95 4.65
N ILE A 93 -3.47 8.70 3.44
CA ILE A 93 -2.56 7.59 3.14
C ILE A 93 -1.24 8.15 2.66
N TRP A 94 -0.15 7.59 3.20
CA TRP A 94 1.21 7.95 2.87
C TRP A 94 1.99 6.71 2.45
N GLY A 95 2.98 6.92 1.58
CA GLY A 95 3.93 5.89 1.20
C GLY A 95 5.35 6.41 1.30
N ARG A 96 6.27 5.52 1.63
CA ARG A 96 7.71 5.73 1.48
C ARG A 96 8.34 4.52 0.84
N LEU A 97 9.42 4.73 0.12
CA LEU A 97 10.11 3.66 -0.60
C LEU A 97 11.60 3.65 -0.31
N LYS A 98 12.19 2.50 -0.58
CA LYS A 98 13.62 2.25 -0.50
C LYS A 98 14.00 1.34 -1.65
N ALA A 99 15.06 1.69 -2.37
CA ALA A 99 15.68 0.79 -3.32
C ALA A 99 16.75 -0.06 -2.62
N SER A 100 16.82 -1.34 -2.99
CA SER A 100 17.82 -2.29 -2.44
C SER A 100 19.29 -1.87 -2.64
N GLY A 101 19.56 -0.99 -3.61
CA GLY A 101 20.90 -0.47 -3.89
C GLY A 101 21.32 0.72 -3.03
N GLY A 102 20.45 1.25 -2.17
CA GLY A 102 20.74 2.44 -1.35
C GLY A 102 20.84 3.75 -2.13
N THR A 103 20.48 3.74 -3.41
CA THR A 103 20.40 4.93 -4.27
C THR A 103 19.02 5.58 -4.19
N SER A 104 18.98 6.90 -4.20
CA SER A 104 17.73 7.68 -4.27
C SER A 104 17.07 7.54 -5.64
N GLU A 105 15.75 7.35 -5.65
CA GLU A 105 14.97 7.23 -6.87
C GLU A 105 13.53 7.72 -6.64
N GLU A 106 12.92 8.27 -7.69
CA GLU A 106 11.50 8.58 -7.75
C GLU A 106 10.74 7.45 -8.46
N VAL A 107 9.69 6.95 -7.81
CA VAL A 107 8.81 5.89 -8.33
C VAL A 107 7.38 6.39 -8.25
N GLU A 108 6.63 6.24 -9.33
CA GLU A 108 5.19 6.55 -9.35
C GLU A 108 4.40 5.31 -8.91
N VAL A 109 3.58 5.50 -7.87
CA VAL A 109 2.90 4.42 -7.17
C VAL A 109 1.43 4.78 -6.94
N SER A 110 0.56 3.85 -7.32
CA SER A 110 -0.88 3.89 -7.07
C SER A 110 -1.27 2.84 -6.05
N VAL A 111 -2.28 3.14 -5.21
CA VAL A 111 -2.80 2.20 -4.19
C VAL A 111 -4.19 1.70 -4.58
N VAL A 112 -4.45 0.42 -4.32
CA VAL A 112 -5.74 -0.22 -4.54
C VAL A 112 -6.48 -0.32 -3.22
N LEU A 113 -7.73 0.14 -3.21
CA LEU A 113 -8.57 0.24 -2.03
C LEU A 113 -9.68 -0.79 -2.06
N GLY A 114 -9.92 -1.44 -0.92
CA GLY A 114 -11.07 -2.30 -0.67
C GLY A 114 -12.03 -1.63 0.29
N ARG A 115 -13.32 -1.57 -0.06
CA ARG A 115 -14.36 -1.10 0.87
C ARG A 115 -15.00 -2.30 1.55
N HIS A 116 -15.15 -2.23 2.88
CA HIS A 116 -16.06 -3.12 3.58
C HIS A 116 -17.50 -2.66 3.36
N ILE A 117 -18.34 -3.52 2.78
CA ILE A 117 -19.78 -3.33 2.72
C ILE A 117 -20.40 -4.34 3.67
N GLU A 118 -20.92 -3.88 4.80
CA GLU A 118 -21.71 -4.73 5.68
C GLU A 118 -22.97 -5.20 4.95
N VAL A 119 -23.23 -6.51 4.99
CA VAL A 119 -24.42 -7.09 4.38
C VAL A 119 -25.60 -6.88 5.32
N GLU A 120 -26.43 -5.88 5.04
CA GLU A 120 -27.58 -5.49 5.88
C GLU A 120 -28.77 -6.48 5.87
N ARG A 121 -28.69 -7.58 5.08
CA ARG A 121 -29.74 -8.60 5.02
C ARG A 121 -29.16 -10.00 5.08
N GLU A 122 -29.70 -10.83 5.96
CA GLU A 122 -29.44 -12.27 5.96
C GLU A 122 -29.72 -12.83 4.56
N VAL A 123 -28.71 -13.46 3.95
CA VAL A 123 -28.92 -14.29 2.76
C VAL A 123 -29.80 -15.45 3.23
N PRO A 124 -31.02 -15.65 2.68
CA PRO A 124 -31.85 -16.75 3.06
C PRO A 124 -31.07 -18.04 2.89
N ILE A 125 -30.83 -18.77 3.99
CA ILE A 125 -30.23 -20.10 3.94
C ILE A 125 -31.13 -20.91 3.00
N TRP A 126 -30.56 -21.40 1.90
CA TRP A 126 -31.30 -22.27 1.00
C TRP A 126 -31.86 -23.43 1.83
N PRO A 127 -33.19 -23.61 1.90
CA PRO A 127 -33.75 -24.76 2.59
C PRO A 127 -33.22 -25.99 1.87
N ALA A 128 -32.42 -26.78 2.60
CA ALA A 128 -31.76 -28.03 2.21
C ALA A 128 -31.79 -28.40 0.71
N PHE A 129 -30.61 -28.49 0.09
CA PHE A 129 -30.45 -29.09 -1.23
C PHE A 129 -31.23 -30.43 -1.29
N PRO A 130 -32.16 -30.63 -2.24
CA PRO A 130 -32.86 -31.89 -2.35
C PRO A 130 -31.83 -32.93 -2.75
N TRP A 131 -31.57 -33.86 -1.84
CA TRP A 131 -30.91 -35.12 -2.16
C TRP A 131 -31.72 -35.90 -3.21
#